data_AF-A0A7X6S216-F1
#
_entry.id   AF-A0A7X6S216-F1
#
_cell.length_a   1.000
_cell.length_b   1.000
_cell.length_c   1.000
_cell.angle_alpha   90.00
_cell.angle_beta   90.00
_cell.angle_gamma   90.00
#
_symmetry.space_group_name_H-M   'P 1'
#
loop_
_entity.id
_entity.type
_entity.pdbx_description
1 polymer ?
#
loop_
_entity_poly.entity_id
_entity_poly.type
_entity_poly.pdbx_seq_one_letter_code
_entity_poly.pdbx_strand_id
1 'polypeptide(L)'
;MKSYNATQAYMNAYDVTYDSARVLGSKMLTNINIRAEIERLKKEKTRKLDLSYESLLLDLAREANADIGEYVNFASHDETVVDGKGKPVLDVNGAEIIAHKSQVWLKDKADVDTSLIKKVSVGKDGVQLELHDRSKARDELLKRLAPDEKLKALQIERAKTELELAKKKLELLNGGTEDNVTINIQPFGGDE
;
A
#
# COMPACT_ATOMS: atom_id res chain seq x y z
N MET A 1 -22.42 -10.94 -5.17
CA MET A 1 -22.46 -11.43 -3.77
C MET A 1 -22.85 -10.26 -2.87
N LYS A 2 -24.09 -10.26 -2.34
CA LYS A 2 -24.61 -9.19 -1.48
C LYS A 2 -24.33 -9.41 0.02
N SER A 3 -24.08 -10.65 0.47
CA SER A 3 -23.68 -10.94 1.85
C SER A 3 -22.53 -11.96 1.92
N TYR A 4 -21.60 -11.75 2.85
CA TYR A 4 -20.54 -12.70 3.20
C TYR A 4 -20.97 -13.71 4.28
N ASN A 5 -22.22 -13.60 4.76
CA ASN A 5 -22.83 -14.50 5.73
C ASN A 5 -23.57 -15.64 5.00
N ALA A 6 -23.22 -16.88 5.34
CA ALA A 6 -23.76 -18.11 4.75
C ALA A 6 -25.26 -18.31 5.00
N THR A 7 -25.73 -18.02 6.22
CA THR A 7 -27.14 -18.13 6.62
C THR A 7 -27.97 -17.14 5.81
N GLN A 8 -27.55 -15.88 5.74
CA GLN A 8 -28.27 -14.85 4.97
C GLN A 8 -28.27 -15.17 3.48
N ALA A 9 -27.15 -15.69 2.94
CA ALA A 9 -27.07 -16.08 1.54
C ALA A 9 -28.03 -17.23 1.22
N TYR A 10 -28.18 -18.20 2.13
CA TYR A 10 -29.09 -19.33 1.97
C TYR A 10 -30.56 -18.89 2.04
N MET A 11 -30.92 -18.03 3.00
CA MET A 11 -32.27 -17.42 3.08
C MET A 11 -32.62 -16.69 1.78
N ASN A 12 -31.70 -15.89 1.26
CA ASN A 12 -31.92 -15.12 0.03
C ASN A 12 -32.05 -16.01 -1.23
N ALA A 13 -31.55 -17.24 -1.21
CA ALA A 13 -31.56 -18.15 -2.36
C ALA A 13 -32.77 -19.09 -2.38
N TYR A 14 -33.30 -19.45 -1.21
CA TYR A 14 -34.32 -20.51 -1.08
C TYR A 14 -35.59 -20.08 -0.32
N ASP A 15 -35.68 -18.83 0.14
CA ASP A 15 -36.81 -18.28 0.89
C ASP A 15 -37.25 -19.18 2.08
N VAL A 16 -36.29 -19.48 2.95
CA VAL A 16 -36.48 -20.38 4.10
C VAL A 16 -36.32 -19.63 5.44
N THR A 17 -36.82 -20.25 6.51
CA THR A 17 -36.66 -19.74 7.86
C THR A 17 -35.19 -19.73 8.31
N TYR A 18 -34.88 -18.87 9.26
CA TYR A 18 -33.53 -18.68 9.78
C TYR A 18 -32.90 -19.98 10.32
N ASP A 19 -33.67 -20.79 11.06
CA ASP A 19 -33.17 -22.02 11.67
C ASP A 19 -32.75 -23.05 10.62
N SER A 20 -33.57 -23.22 9.57
CA SER A 20 -33.23 -24.07 8.43
C SER A 20 -32.03 -23.53 7.66
N ALA A 21 -31.99 -22.22 7.41
CA ALA A 21 -30.88 -21.57 6.71
C ALA A 21 -29.55 -21.66 7.45
N ARG A 22 -29.55 -21.61 8.78
CA ARG A 22 -28.33 -21.66 9.60
C ARG A 22 -27.64 -23.01 9.48
N VAL A 23 -28.42 -24.09 9.52
CA VAL A 23 -27.91 -25.47 9.40
C VAL A 23 -27.50 -25.76 7.95
N LEU A 24 -28.39 -25.49 7.00
CA LEU A 24 -28.18 -25.85 5.60
C LEU A 24 -27.14 -24.95 4.92
N GLY A 25 -27.09 -23.67 5.27
CA GLY A 25 -26.08 -22.73 4.77
C GLY A 25 -24.66 -23.12 5.16
N SER A 26 -24.44 -23.55 6.41
CA SER A 26 -23.13 -24.06 6.86
C SER A 26 -22.76 -25.36 6.13
N LYS A 27 -23.72 -26.29 6.01
CA LYS A 27 -23.53 -27.56 5.29
C LYS A 27 -23.26 -27.35 3.79
N MET A 28 -23.84 -26.32 3.18
CA MET A 28 -23.61 -25.99 1.77
C MET A 28 -22.15 -25.60 1.50
N LEU A 29 -21.50 -24.94 2.46
CA LEU A 29 -20.10 -24.50 2.35
C LEU A 29 -19.08 -25.62 2.54
N THR A 30 -19.47 -26.76 3.11
CA THR A 30 -18.60 -27.94 3.18
C THR A 30 -18.58 -28.73 1.87
N ASN A 31 -19.53 -28.49 0.96
CA ASN A 31 -19.51 -29.06 -0.38
C ASN A 31 -18.32 -28.50 -1.18
N ILE A 32 -17.44 -29.39 -1.61
CA ILE A 32 -16.19 -29.05 -2.29
C ILE A 32 -16.43 -28.24 -3.57
N ASN A 33 -17.44 -28.61 -4.36
CA ASN A 33 -17.74 -27.95 -5.64
C ASN A 33 -18.28 -26.54 -5.42
N ILE A 34 -19.16 -26.36 -4.43
CA ILE A 34 -19.72 -25.05 -4.08
C ILE A 34 -18.61 -24.13 -3.56
N ARG A 35 -17.72 -24.64 -2.71
CA ARG A 35 -16.56 -23.90 -2.23
C ARG A 35 -15.62 -23.51 -3.37
N ALA A 36 -15.30 -24.44 -4.26
CA ALA A 36 -14.45 -24.18 -5.43
C ALA A 36 -15.04 -23.09 -6.34
N GLU A 37 -16.36 -23.12 -6.58
CA GLU A 37 -17.04 -22.11 -7.38
C GLU A 37 -17.08 -20.73 -6.69
N ILE A 38 -17.29 -20.69 -5.37
CA ILE A 38 -17.19 -19.45 -4.59
C ILE A 38 -15.77 -18.87 -4.67
N GLU A 39 -14.73 -19.70 -4.56
CA GLU A 39 -13.35 -19.25 -4.71
C GLU A 39 -13.04 -18.76 -6.12
N ARG A 40 -13.54 -19.45 -7.15
CA ARG A 40 -13.42 -19.03 -8.56
C ARG A 40 -14.05 -17.65 -8.76
N LEU A 41 -15.30 -17.47 -8.32
CA LEU A 41 -16.02 -16.20 -8.42
C LEU A 41 -15.35 -15.09 -7.61
N LYS A 42 -14.79 -15.39 -6.43
CA LYS A 42 -13.99 -14.42 -5.66
C LYS A 42 -12.74 -14.01 -6.43
N LYS A 43 -11.98 -14.97 -6.97
CA LYS A 43 -10.78 -14.69 -7.79
C LYS A 43 -11.12 -13.85 -9.03
N GLU A 44 -12.21 -14.17 -9.72
CA GLU A 44 -12.68 -13.39 -10.87
C GLU A 44 -13.14 -11.99 -10.47
N LYS A 45 -13.83 -11.85 -9.34
CA LYS A 45 -14.26 -10.54 -8.83
C LYS A 45 -13.05 -9.70 -8.41
N THR A 46 -12.06 -10.27 -7.73
CA THR A 46 -10.80 -9.59 -7.39
C THR A 46 -10.05 -9.15 -8.63
N ARG A 47 -9.97 -10.02 -9.65
CA ARG A 47 -9.35 -9.68 -10.95
C ARG A 47 -10.12 -8.58 -11.69
N LYS A 48 -11.46 -8.59 -11.65
CA LYS A 48 -12.32 -7.56 -12.26
C LYS A 48 -12.30 -6.22 -11.51
N LEU A 49 -12.09 -6.24 -10.20
CA LEU A 49 -11.96 -5.03 -9.39
C LEU A 49 -10.57 -4.40 -9.45
N ASP A 50 -9.68 -4.93 -10.30
CA ASP A 50 -8.26 -4.57 -10.39
C ASP A 50 -7.58 -4.44 -9.02
N LEU A 51 -8.00 -5.24 -8.04
CA LEU A 51 -7.40 -5.28 -6.70
C LEU A 51 -6.10 -6.09 -6.72
N SER A 52 -5.32 -5.94 -7.79
CA SER A 52 -3.97 -6.44 -7.87
C SER A 52 -3.15 -5.81 -6.76
N TYR A 53 -2.11 -6.52 -6.30
CA TYR A 53 -1.22 -6.00 -5.27
C TYR A 53 -0.58 -4.68 -5.75
N GLU A 54 -0.28 -4.62 -7.04
CA GLU A 54 0.25 -3.47 -7.76
C GLU A 54 -0.71 -2.28 -7.76
N SER A 55 -2.01 -2.50 -8.02
CA SER A 55 -3.01 -1.42 -7.98
C SER A 55 -3.17 -0.87 -6.56
N LEU A 56 -3.19 -1.73 -5.55
CA LEU A 56 -3.29 -1.27 -4.14
C LEU A 56 -2.07 -0.47 -3.71
N LEU A 57 -0.87 -0.84 -4.20
CA LEU A 57 0.34 -0.05 -3.98
C LEU A 57 0.27 1.30 -4.71
N LEU A 58 -0.29 1.33 -5.92
CA LEU A 58 -0.48 2.57 -6.67
C LEU A 58 -1.47 3.51 -5.96
N ASP A 59 -2.55 2.98 -5.40
CA ASP A 59 -3.52 3.74 -4.60
C ASP A 59 -2.86 4.35 -3.36
N LEU A 60 -2.10 3.53 -2.62
CA LEU A 60 -1.31 4.02 -1.48
C LEU A 60 -0.28 5.07 -1.89
N ALA A 61 0.36 4.92 -3.06
CA ALA A 61 1.30 5.90 -3.58
C ALA A 61 0.62 7.23 -3.95
N ARG A 62 -0.61 7.17 -4.49
CA ARG A 62 -1.43 8.36 -4.75
C ARG A 62 -1.80 9.07 -3.44
N GLU A 63 -2.32 8.36 -2.46
CA GLU A 63 -2.62 8.91 -1.13
C GLU A 63 -1.36 9.48 -0.44
N ALA A 64 -0.23 8.79 -0.52
CA ALA A 64 1.05 9.20 0.05
C ALA A 64 1.65 10.45 -0.60
N ASN A 65 1.18 10.83 -1.80
CA ASN A 65 1.61 12.00 -2.54
C ASN A 65 0.57 13.12 -2.61
N ALA A 66 -0.65 12.87 -2.16
CA ALA A 66 -1.75 13.82 -2.19
C ALA A 66 -1.38 15.15 -1.52
N ASP A 67 -1.79 16.25 -2.16
CA ASP A 67 -1.66 17.62 -1.65
C ASP A 67 -3.03 18.30 -1.63
N ILE A 68 -3.41 18.85 -0.48
CA ILE A 68 -4.66 19.61 -0.31
C ILE A 68 -4.70 20.85 -1.21
N GLY A 69 -3.54 21.45 -1.55
CA GLY A 69 -3.44 22.59 -2.45
C GLY A 69 -3.90 22.31 -3.88
N GLU A 70 -3.94 21.04 -4.30
CA GLU A 70 -4.49 20.66 -5.59
C GLU A 70 -6.00 20.88 -5.67
N TYR A 71 -6.69 20.94 -4.53
CA TYR A 71 -8.15 21.00 -4.44
C TYR A 71 -8.71 22.39 -4.15
N VAL A 72 -7.86 23.32 -3.73
CA VAL A 72 -8.30 24.62 -3.22
C VAL A 72 -7.64 25.78 -3.95
N ASN A 73 -8.37 26.89 -4.04
CA ASN A 73 -7.85 28.20 -4.44
C ASN A 73 -7.83 29.10 -3.21
N PHE A 74 -6.68 29.69 -2.92
CA PHE A 74 -6.52 30.69 -1.86
C PHE A 74 -6.57 32.09 -2.47
N ALA A 75 -7.35 32.98 -1.88
CA ALA A 75 -7.19 34.41 -2.09
C ALA A 75 -7.25 35.16 -0.76
N SER A 76 -6.64 36.33 -0.75
CA SER A 76 -6.76 37.27 0.34
C SER A 76 -7.11 38.63 -0.22
N HIS A 77 -7.97 39.35 0.48
CA HIS A 77 -8.32 40.72 0.12
C HIS A 77 -8.49 41.57 1.38
N ASP A 78 -8.40 42.87 1.16
CA ASP A 78 -8.54 43.88 2.18
C ASP A 78 -9.98 44.37 2.15
N GLU A 79 -10.64 44.38 3.31
CA GLU A 79 -11.97 44.94 3.44
C GLU A 79 -11.96 45.96 4.58
N THR A 80 -12.54 47.13 4.30
CA THR A 80 -12.84 48.11 5.35
C THR A 80 -13.79 47.47 6.37
N VAL A 81 -13.40 47.52 7.63
CA VAL A 81 -14.25 47.07 8.73
C VAL A 81 -15.42 48.04 8.85
N VAL A 82 -16.64 47.53 8.79
CA VAL A 82 -17.86 48.33 8.93
C VAL A 82 -18.60 48.01 10.23
N ASP A 83 -19.27 49.01 10.80
CA ASP A 83 -20.14 48.85 11.95
C ASP A 83 -21.47 48.15 11.58
N GLY A 84 -22.32 47.86 12.57
CA GLY A 84 -23.64 47.25 12.35
C GLY A 84 -24.62 48.09 11.52
N LYS A 85 -24.24 49.32 11.13
CA LYS A 85 -24.99 50.24 10.25
C LYS A 85 -24.30 50.43 8.89
N GLY A 86 -23.23 49.68 8.60
CA GLY A 86 -22.51 49.72 7.33
C GLY A 86 -21.53 50.89 7.18
N LYS A 87 -21.17 51.59 8.26
CA LYS A 87 -20.21 52.70 8.21
C LYS A 87 -18.79 52.24 8.56
N PRO A 88 -17.75 52.73 7.87
CA PRO A 88 -16.35 52.42 8.20
C PRO A 88 -16.04 52.68 9.67
N VAL A 89 -15.42 51.70 10.32
CA VAL A 89 -14.86 51.84 11.66
C VAL A 89 -13.53 52.58 11.52
N LEU A 90 -13.37 53.65 12.29
CA LEU A 90 -12.16 54.47 12.29
C LEU A 90 -11.28 54.13 13.49
N ASP A 91 -9.97 54.23 13.31
CA ASP A 91 -8.97 54.13 14.37
C ASP A 91 -8.93 55.40 15.25
N VAL A 92 -8.04 55.42 16.24
CA VAL A 92 -7.87 56.56 17.15
C VAL A 92 -7.40 57.86 16.45
N ASN A 93 -6.89 57.75 15.23
CA ASN A 93 -6.40 58.85 14.40
C ASN A 93 -7.42 59.28 13.32
N GLY A 94 -8.59 58.61 13.25
CA GLY A 94 -9.61 58.87 12.26
C GLY A 94 -9.40 58.17 10.90
N ALA A 95 -8.46 57.23 10.79
CA ALA A 95 -8.23 56.43 9.59
C ALA A 95 -9.11 55.17 9.59
N GLU A 96 -9.55 54.72 8.41
CA GLU A 96 -10.35 53.49 8.30
C GLU A 96 -9.55 52.25 8.72
N ILE A 97 -10.18 51.39 9.53
CA ILE A 97 -9.60 50.10 9.89
C ILE A 97 -9.80 49.12 8.73
N ILE A 98 -8.70 48.57 8.23
CA ILE A 98 -8.68 47.54 7.20
C ILE A 98 -8.49 46.17 7.85
N ALA A 99 -9.35 45.21 7.50
CA ALA A 99 -9.20 43.81 7.85
C ALA A 99 -8.69 43.00 6.65
N HIS A 100 -7.59 42.28 6.86
CA HIS A 100 -7.16 41.22 5.94
C HIS A 100 -8.04 39.99 6.12
N LYS A 101 -8.76 39.61 5.05
CA LYS A 101 -9.55 38.37 5.02
C LYS A 101 -8.94 37.38 4.04
N SER A 102 -8.88 36.13 4.45
CA SER A 102 -8.51 35.00 3.57
C SER A 102 -9.75 34.19 3.24
N GLN A 103 -9.90 33.86 1.96
CA GLN A 103 -10.99 33.06 1.42
C GLN A 103 -10.41 31.83 0.71
N VAL A 104 -11.14 30.71 0.83
CA VAL A 104 -10.76 29.43 0.24
C VAL A 104 -11.96 28.89 -0.54
N TRP A 105 -11.74 28.53 -1.79
CA TRP A 105 -12.74 27.87 -2.64
C TRP A 105 -12.23 26.53 -3.13
N LEU A 106 -13.14 25.61 -3.39
CA LEU A 106 -12.81 24.36 -4.06
C LEU A 106 -12.65 24.60 -5.56
N LYS A 107 -11.72 23.88 -6.19
CA LYS A 107 -11.63 23.78 -7.65
C LYS A 107 -12.78 22.92 -8.20
N ASP A 108 -13.03 23.02 -9.50
CA ASP A 108 -14.05 22.19 -10.15
C ASP A 108 -13.70 20.71 -9.99
N LYS A 109 -14.73 19.88 -9.80
CA LYS A 109 -14.59 18.43 -9.75
C LYS A 109 -13.89 17.87 -10.99
N ALA A 110 -14.13 18.47 -12.17
CA ALA A 110 -13.52 18.03 -13.41
C ALA A 110 -11.98 18.16 -13.41
N ASP A 111 -11.43 19.04 -12.56
CA ASP A 111 -10.01 19.38 -12.52
C ASP A 111 -9.25 18.68 -11.38
N VAL A 112 -9.92 17.87 -10.55
CA VAL A 112 -9.33 17.30 -9.33
C VAL A 112 -9.66 15.81 -9.16
N ASP A 113 -8.70 15.05 -8.61
CA ASP A 113 -8.93 13.63 -8.27
C ASP A 113 -9.71 13.51 -6.96
N THR A 114 -11.04 13.39 -7.06
CA THR A 114 -11.91 13.24 -5.88
C THR A 114 -11.72 11.93 -5.10
N SER A 115 -10.97 10.95 -5.63
CA SER A 115 -10.73 9.68 -4.93
C SER A 115 -9.86 9.82 -3.68
N LEU A 116 -9.07 10.89 -3.58
CA LEU A 116 -8.21 11.17 -2.42
C LEU A 116 -8.92 11.93 -1.30
N ILE A 117 -10.18 12.31 -1.52
CA ILE A 117 -11.00 13.07 -0.58
C ILE A 117 -11.65 12.11 0.43
N LYS A 118 -11.31 12.30 1.70
CA LYS A 118 -11.92 11.58 2.82
C LYS A 118 -13.26 12.20 3.23
N LYS A 119 -13.35 13.53 3.22
CA LYS A 119 -14.57 14.26 3.62
C LYS A 119 -14.64 15.64 2.97
N VAL A 120 -15.85 16.02 2.55
CA VAL A 120 -16.23 17.39 2.22
C VAL A 120 -17.49 17.75 2.99
N SER A 121 -17.52 18.93 3.62
CA SER A 121 -18.73 19.48 4.23
C SER A 121 -18.75 21.00 4.13
N VAL A 122 -19.95 21.57 4.06
CA VAL A 122 -20.17 23.03 4.08
C VAL A 122 -20.79 23.39 5.41
N GLY A 123 -20.09 24.19 6.21
CA GLY A 123 -20.55 24.72 7.49
C GLY A 123 -20.91 26.20 7.41
N LYS A 124 -21.20 26.80 8.58
CA LYS A 124 -21.44 28.25 8.69
C LYS A 124 -20.23 29.08 8.27
N ASP A 125 -19.03 28.56 8.51
CA ASP A 125 -17.76 29.25 8.29
C ASP A 125 -17.09 28.87 6.95
N GLY A 126 -17.80 28.14 6.08
CA GLY A 126 -17.32 27.78 4.74
C GLY A 126 -17.10 26.28 4.54
N VAL A 127 -16.25 25.94 3.57
CA VAL A 127 -15.99 24.56 3.15
C VAL A 127 -14.91 23.93 4.01
N GLN A 128 -15.19 22.74 4.55
CA GLN A 128 -14.22 21.86 5.18
C GLN A 128 -13.89 20.71 4.22
N LEU A 129 -12.62 20.60 3.84
CA LEU A 129 -12.08 19.54 3.00
C LEU A 129 -11.03 18.76 3.79
N GLU A 130 -11.13 17.43 3.77
CA GLU A 130 -10.19 16.51 4.40
C GLU A 130 -9.77 15.46 3.38
N LEU A 131 -8.47 15.23 3.22
CA LEU A 131 -7.91 14.15 2.41
C LEU A 131 -7.66 12.90 3.25
N HIS A 132 -7.43 11.77 2.58
CA HIS A 132 -6.92 10.56 3.23
C HIS A 132 -5.57 10.81 3.92
N ASP A 133 -5.25 10.02 4.94
CA ASP A 133 -4.06 10.20 5.78
C ASP A 133 -2.79 9.84 5.02
N ARG A 134 -2.11 10.88 4.53
CA ARG A 134 -0.85 10.77 3.80
C ARG A 134 0.26 10.08 4.60
N SER A 135 0.33 10.32 5.91
CA SER A 135 1.37 9.74 6.77
C SER A 135 1.15 8.25 6.92
N LYS A 136 -0.09 7.83 7.14
CA LYS A 136 -0.45 6.42 7.23
C LYS A 136 -0.19 5.67 5.91
N ALA A 137 -0.49 6.29 4.77
CA ALA A 137 -0.19 5.71 3.45
C ALA A 137 1.32 5.52 3.26
N ARG A 138 2.12 6.52 3.66
CA ARG A 138 3.60 6.44 3.63
C ARG A 138 4.15 5.35 4.54
N ASP A 139 3.63 5.23 5.76
CA ASP A 139 4.05 4.19 6.69
C ASP A 139 3.75 2.79 6.14
N GLU A 140 2.60 2.61 5.50
CA GLU A 140 2.23 1.34 4.87
C GLU A 140 3.12 1.02 3.67
N LEU A 141 3.46 2.02 2.85
CA LEU A 141 4.42 1.86 1.77
C LEU A 141 5.82 1.52 2.31
N LEU A 142 6.28 2.22 3.36
CA LEU A 142 7.59 1.95 3.97
C LEU A 142 7.67 0.53 4.54
N LYS A 143 6.61 0.02 5.18
CA LYS A 143 6.59 -1.37 5.66
C LYS A 143 6.73 -2.40 4.54
N ARG A 144 6.25 -2.08 3.33
CA ARG A 144 6.22 -2.98 2.17
C ARG A 144 7.44 -2.83 1.26
N LEU A 145 8.01 -1.63 1.19
CA LEU A 145 9.17 -1.28 0.39
C LEU A 145 10.48 -1.37 1.19
N ALA A 146 10.41 -1.37 2.52
CA ALA A 146 11.55 -1.68 3.36
C ALA A 146 12.05 -3.05 2.91
N PRO A 147 13.32 -3.14 2.46
CA PRO A 147 13.88 -4.44 2.18
C PRO A 147 13.83 -5.22 3.47
N ASP A 148 13.11 -6.34 3.46
CA ASP A 148 12.97 -7.21 4.63
C ASP A 148 14.38 -7.45 5.17
N GLU A 149 14.70 -6.88 6.33
CA GLU A 149 16.04 -6.99 6.91
C GLU A 149 16.41 -8.45 7.11
N LYS A 150 15.41 -9.33 7.33
CA LYS A 150 15.61 -10.78 7.33
C LYS A 150 15.94 -11.32 5.95
N LEU A 151 15.28 -10.85 4.89
CA LEU A 151 15.59 -11.29 3.52
C LEU A 151 16.99 -10.83 3.10
N LYS A 152 17.39 -9.59 3.41
CA LYS A 152 18.75 -9.09 3.20
C LYS A 152 19.76 -9.88 4.02
N ALA A 153 19.51 -10.10 5.31
CA ALA A 153 20.39 -10.90 6.17
C ALA A 153 20.54 -12.33 5.66
N LEU A 154 19.44 -12.97 5.23
CA LEU A 154 19.43 -14.32 4.68
C LEU A 154 20.17 -14.41 3.34
N GLN A 155 20.03 -13.41 2.47
CA GLN A 155 20.78 -13.33 1.21
C GLN A 155 22.28 -13.13 1.46
N ILE A 156 22.64 -12.27 2.41
CA ILE A 156 24.04 -12.06 2.82
C ILE A 156 24.62 -13.34 3.44
N GLU A 157 23.87 -14.02 4.30
CA GLU A 157 24.29 -15.29 4.91
C GLU A 157 24.49 -16.38 3.86
N ARG A 158 23.52 -16.55 2.94
CA ARG A 158 23.65 -17.47 1.80
C ARG A 158 24.88 -17.16 0.94
N ALA A 159 25.09 -15.90 0.57
CA ALA A 159 26.24 -15.50 -0.23
C ALA A 159 27.57 -15.78 0.49
N LYS A 160 27.62 -15.60 1.82
CA LYS A 160 28.79 -15.96 2.64
C LYS A 160 29.03 -17.46 2.67
N THR A 161 27.99 -18.28 2.86
CA THR A 161 28.10 -19.74 2.87
C THR A 161 28.55 -20.27 1.51
N GLU A 162 28.02 -19.73 0.41
CA GLU A 162 28.43 -20.08 -0.95
C GLU A 162 29.89 -19.70 -1.22
N LEU A 163 30.33 -18.52 -0.74
CA LEU A 163 31.72 -18.08 -0.85
C LEU A 163 32.67 -19.02 -0.07
N GLU A 164 32.32 -19.42 1.15
CA GLU A 164 33.12 -20.38 1.92
C GLU A 164 33.19 -21.75 1.24
N LEU A 165 32.08 -22.23 0.71
CA LEU A 165 32.05 -23.49 -0.02
C LEU A 165 32.92 -23.43 -1.28
N ALA A 166 32.86 -22.32 -2.02
CA ALA A 166 33.70 -22.10 -3.19
C ALA A 166 35.19 -22.03 -2.83
N LYS A 167 35.56 -21.35 -1.74
CA LYS A 167 36.94 -21.30 -1.23
C LYS A 167 37.47 -22.67 -0.82
N LYS A 168 36.70 -23.44 -0.05
CA LYS A 168 37.08 -24.82 0.34
C LYS A 168 37.25 -25.74 -0.88
N LYS A 169 36.38 -25.62 -1.88
CA LYS A 169 36.54 -26.36 -3.14
C LYS A 169 37.82 -25.96 -3.87
N LEU A 170 38.16 -24.68 -3.89
CA LEU A 170 39.38 -24.19 -4.52
C LEU A 170 40.65 -24.67 -3.79
N GLU A 171 40.63 -24.70 -2.45
CA GLU A 171 41.73 -25.25 -1.64
C GLU A 171 41.92 -26.75 -1.88
N LEU A 172 40.83 -27.53 -1.99
CA LEU A 172 40.89 -28.95 -2.32
C LEU A 172 41.41 -29.21 -3.75
N LEU A 173 41.14 -28.30 -4.69
CA LEU A 173 41.66 -28.36 -6.07
C LEU A 173 43.14 -27.97 -6.15
N ASN A 174 43.60 -27.00 -5.34
CA ASN A 174 44.98 -26.55 -5.33
C ASN A 174 45.91 -27.43 -4.48
N GLY A 175 45.37 -28.15 -3.48
CA GLY A 175 46.14 -29.08 -2.64
C GLY A 175 46.51 -30.41 -3.30
N GLY A 176 46.14 -30.63 -4.58
CA GLY A 176 46.40 -31.86 -5.32
C GLY A 176 47.67 -31.87 -6.18
N THR A 177 48.57 -30.90 -6.04
CA THR A 177 49.68 -30.68 -7.00
C THR A 177 51.09 -30.59 -6.38
N GLU A 178 51.34 -31.13 -5.20
CA GLU A 178 52.70 -31.18 -4.62
C GLU A 178 53.16 -32.55 -4.09
N ASP A 179 52.58 -33.65 -4.56
CA ASP A 179 53.23 -34.96 -4.39
C ASP A 179 54.23 -35.17 -5.52
N ASN A 180 55.48 -34.73 -5.29
CA ASN A 180 56.64 -35.16 -6.08
C ASN A 180 56.75 -36.69 -6.00
N VAL A 181 56.16 -37.40 -6.96
CA VAL A 181 56.34 -38.84 -7.11
C VAL A 181 57.73 -39.09 -7.71
N THR A 182 58.72 -39.30 -6.84
CA THR A 182 60.03 -39.81 -7.26
C THR A 182 59.90 -41.30 -7.58
N ILE A 183 59.89 -41.65 -8.87
CA ILE A 183 59.97 -43.05 -9.32
C ILE A 183 61.46 -43.44 -9.40
N ASN A 184 61.92 -44.24 -8.44
CA ASN A 184 63.23 -44.90 -8.55
C ASN A 184 63.12 -46.10 -9.48
N ILE A 185 63.68 -45.97 -10.68
CA ILE A 185 63.79 -47.04 -11.65
C ILE A 185 65.14 -47.74 -11.40
N GLN A 186 65.12 -48.97 -10.88
CA GLN A 186 66.32 -49.80 -10.85
C GLN A 186 66.58 -50.33 -12.27
N PRO A 187 67.82 -50.21 -12.80
CA PRO A 187 68.16 -50.83 -14.07
C PRO A 187 68.04 -52.35 -13.92
N PHE A 188 67.28 -52.96 -14.83
CA PHE A 188 67.20 -54.42 -14.95
C PHE A 188 68.61 -54.97 -15.14
N GLY A 189 68.95 -55.98 -14.34
CA GLY A 189 70.21 -56.70 -14.47
C GLY A 189 70.40 -57.17 -15.90
N GLY A 190 71.51 -56.76 -16.50
CA GLY A 190 72.05 -57.42 -17.68
C GLY A 190 72.78 -58.67 -17.20
N ASP A 191 72.37 -59.80 -17.75
CA ASP A 191 73.04 -61.08 -17.62
C ASP A 191 74.51 -60.98 -18.08
N GLU A 192 75.44 -61.45 -17.24
CA GLU A 192 76.58 -62.33 -17.58
C GLU A 192 77.29 -62.82 -16.30
#